data_AF-A0A1H6MTI4-F1
#
_entry.id   AF-A0A1H6MTI4-F1
#
_cell.length_a   1.000
_cell.length_b   1.000
_cell.length_c   1.000
_cell.angle_alpha   90.00
_cell.angle_beta   90.00
_cell.angle_gamma   90.00
#
_symmetry.space_group_name_H-M   'P 1'
#
loop_
_entity.id
_entity.type
_entity.pdbx_description
1 polymer ?
#
loop_
_entity_poly.entity_id
_entity_poly.type
_entity_poly.pdbx_seq_one_letter_code
_entity_poly.pdbx_strand_id
1 'polypeptide(L)'
;MCAGCSVASASFARDNPLLYIKCFVRVWSEFMRVFFKNIADEKLADFMRAFSGYDASEIEKIERLYDIKVEGQLKYFLMEIGRCDGGLIGDSMIQLYRPTWRVREHLLFQVNFFTQMQEERYYDYMKRPFVFSFLGETQYYYLRTDSFDRDVVWHFDSNTLVVERTGWDLAGFIEYLALNGDAVPDVFAQGDILKI
;
A
#
# COMPACT_ATOMS: atom_id res chain seq x y z
N MET A 1 18.48 16.33 -33.84
CA MET A 1 17.39 17.10 -33.19
C MET A 1 16.20 16.14 -33.08
N CYS A 2 15.61 15.82 -31.94
CA CYS A 2 15.71 16.41 -30.60
C CYS A 2 16.45 15.51 -29.61
N ALA A 3 17.34 16.16 -28.85
CA ALA A 3 18.07 15.62 -27.73
C ALA A 3 17.40 16.09 -26.42
N GLY A 4 17.53 15.30 -25.36
CA GLY A 4 17.27 15.76 -23.99
C GLY A 4 15.92 15.36 -23.43
N CYS A 5 15.82 14.12 -22.95
CA CYS A 5 14.91 13.78 -21.86
C CYS A 5 15.66 12.84 -20.90
N SER A 6 16.77 13.34 -20.36
CA SER A 6 17.40 12.76 -19.17
C SER A 6 17.27 13.78 -18.04
N VAL A 7 16.90 13.28 -16.86
CA VAL A 7 16.98 13.99 -15.57
C VAL A 7 15.96 15.13 -15.38
N ALA A 8 14.67 14.81 -15.20
CA ALA A 8 13.70 15.79 -14.68
C ALA A 8 12.54 15.20 -13.83
N SER A 9 12.62 13.96 -13.35
CA SER A 9 11.54 13.37 -12.54
C SER A 9 11.62 13.69 -11.04
N ALA A 10 12.77 14.15 -10.53
CA ALA A 10 12.98 14.36 -9.09
C ALA A 10 12.78 15.82 -8.62
N SER A 11 12.80 16.80 -9.51
CA SER A 11 12.63 18.22 -9.17
C SER A 11 11.18 18.71 -9.30
N PHE A 12 10.35 18.06 -10.11
CA PHE A 12 8.97 18.50 -10.37
C PHE A 12 7.99 18.18 -9.23
N ALA A 13 8.33 17.23 -8.34
CA ALA A 13 7.50 16.80 -7.23
C ALA A 13 7.47 17.78 -6.04
N ARG A 14 8.39 18.75 -5.96
CA ARG A 14 8.46 19.71 -4.84
C ARG A 14 7.51 20.90 -4.99
N ASP A 15 7.06 21.21 -6.20
CA ASP A 15 6.46 22.52 -6.49
C ASP A 15 4.93 22.51 -6.57
N ASN A 16 4.26 21.35 -6.50
CA ASN A 16 2.79 21.32 -6.65
C ASN A 16 2.09 20.07 -6.05
N PRO A 17 1.89 20.01 -4.71
CA PRO A 17 1.17 18.89 -4.07
C PRO A 17 -0.27 18.71 -4.58
N LEU A 18 -0.91 19.78 -5.07
CA LEU A 18 -2.24 19.72 -5.68
C LEU A 18 -2.26 19.02 -7.05
N LEU A 19 -1.14 18.98 -7.77
CA LEU A 19 -1.04 18.28 -9.06
C LEU A 19 -0.93 16.75 -8.87
N TYR A 20 -0.29 16.31 -7.78
CA TYR A 20 -0.19 14.89 -7.42
C TYR A 20 -1.49 14.37 -6.79
N ILE A 21 -2.18 15.18 -5.97
CA ILE A 21 -3.56 14.88 -5.53
C ILE A 21 -4.48 14.79 -6.75
N LYS A 22 -4.34 15.70 -7.72
CA LYS A 22 -5.06 15.57 -8.99
C LYS A 22 -4.68 14.33 -9.77
N CYS A 23 -3.41 13.89 -9.80
CA CYS A 23 -3.04 12.64 -10.47
C CYS A 23 -3.51 11.39 -9.74
N PHE A 24 -3.43 11.31 -8.41
CA PHE A 24 -3.87 10.13 -7.66
C PHE A 24 -5.41 10.05 -7.58
N VAL A 25 -6.09 11.18 -7.34
CA VAL A 25 -7.56 11.25 -7.45
C VAL A 25 -8.00 11.05 -8.91
N ARG A 26 -7.24 11.50 -9.91
CA ARG A 26 -7.60 11.25 -11.32
C ARG A 26 -7.31 9.83 -11.75
N VAL A 27 -6.19 9.22 -11.34
CA VAL A 27 -5.83 7.82 -11.59
C VAL A 27 -6.81 6.91 -10.86
N TRP A 28 -7.13 7.19 -9.60
CA TRP A 28 -8.18 6.47 -8.87
C TRP A 28 -9.56 6.76 -9.46
N SER A 29 -9.90 7.99 -9.87
CA SER A 29 -11.19 8.27 -10.52
C SER A 29 -11.31 7.65 -11.91
N GLU A 30 -10.21 7.56 -12.67
CA GLU A 30 -10.16 6.92 -13.98
C GLU A 30 -10.19 5.41 -13.82
N PHE A 31 -9.44 4.85 -12.87
CA PHE A 31 -9.47 3.45 -12.46
C PHE A 31 -10.88 3.06 -12.01
N MET A 32 -11.48 3.81 -11.08
CA MET A 32 -12.86 3.64 -10.62
C MET A 32 -13.85 3.82 -11.78
N ARG A 33 -13.65 4.77 -12.71
CA ARG A 33 -14.50 4.93 -13.90
C ARG A 33 -14.37 3.79 -14.91
N VAL A 34 -13.19 3.20 -15.05
CA VAL A 34 -12.94 2.07 -15.97
C VAL A 34 -13.50 0.78 -15.37
N PHE A 35 -13.27 0.56 -14.08
CA PHE A 35 -13.72 -0.64 -13.36
C PHE A 35 -15.23 -0.64 -13.11
N PHE A 36 -15.80 0.51 -12.78
CA PHE A 36 -17.23 0.66 -12.47
C PHE A 36 -18.06 1.30 -13.58
N LYS A 37 -17.58 1.27 -14.82
CA LYS A 37 -18.23 1.88 -15.99
C LYS A 37 -19.69 1.41 -16.22
N ASN A 38 -20.09 0.32 -15.57
CA ASN A 38 -21.42 -0.30 -15.66
C ASN A 38 -22.22 -0.28 -14.33
N ILE A 39 -21.73 0.39 -13.28
CA ILE A 39 -22.45 0.52 -12.01
C ILE A 39 -23.31 1.79 -12.05
N ALA A 40 -24.60 1.67 -11.71
CA ALA A 40 -25.50 2.81 -11.57
C ALA A 40 -25.01 3.76 -10.45
N ASP A 41 -25.13 5.08 -10.65
CA ASP A 41 -24.58 6.11 -9.75
C ASP A 41 -24.95 5.93 -8.27
N GLU A 42 -26.15 5.42 -7.95
CA GLU A 42 -26.56 5.12 -6.57
C GLU A 42 -25.76 3.96 -5.94
N LYS A 43 -25.48 2.90 -6.71
CA LYS A 43 -24.64 1.78 -6.25
C LYS A 43 -23.17 2.19 -6.12
N LEU A 44 -22.72 3.14 -6.93
CA LEU A 44 -21.38 3.71 -6.81
C LEU A 44 -21.23 4.48 -5.49
N ALA A 45 -22.24 5.24 -5.08
CA ALA A 45 -22.20 5.98 -3.82
C ALA A 45 -22.13 5.07 -2.59
N ASP A 46 -22.90 3.98 -2.56
CA ASP A 46 -22.85 3.00 -1.47
C ASP A 46 -21.54 2.21 -1.45
N PHE A 47 -21.00 1.87 -2.63
CA PHE A 47 -19.67 1.31 -2.75
C PHE A 47 -18.57 2.29 -2.28
N MET A 48 -18.70 3.57 -2.59
CA MET A 48 -17.75 4.59 -2.15
C MET A 48 -17.78 4.80 -0.62
N ARG A 49 -18.92 4.59 0.04
CA ARG A 49 -19.02 4.59 1.52
C ARG A 49 -18.34 3.39 2.17
N ALA A 50 -18.03 2.36 1.39
CA ALA A 50 -17.41 1.13 1.87
C ALA A 50 -15.88 1.28 2.00
N PHE A 51 -15.27 2.28 1.38
CA PHE A 51 -13.86 2.62 1.60
C PHE A 51 -13.65 3.27 2.97
N SER A 52 -12.57 2.89 3.63
CA SER A 52 -12.19 3.45 4.91
C SER A 52 -10.68 3.53 5.03
N GLY A 53 -10.18 4.71 5.41
CA GLY A 53 -8.77 4.93 5.71
C GLY A 53 -8.59 5.71 7.01
N TYR A 54 -7.37 6.18 7.25
CA TYR A 54 -6.93 6.84 8.48
C TYR A 54 -6.93 8.37 8.36
N ASP A 55 -7.34 9.05 9.42
CA ASP A 55 -7.21 10.51 9.49
C ASP A 55 -5.77 10.96 9.78
N ALA A 56 -5.46 12.24 9.61
CA ALA A 56 -4.11 12.77 9.80
C ALA A 56 -3.53 12.51 11.21
N SER A 57 -4.36 12.57 12.26
CA SER A 57 -3.92 12.30 13.62
C SER A 57 -3.61 10.81 13.85
N GLU A 58 -4.31 9.93 13.14
CA GLU A 58 -4.08 8.50 13.13
C GLU A 58 -2.82 8.14 12.33
N ILE A 59 -2.59 8.81 11.19
CA ILE A 59 -1.34 8.67 10.44
C ILE A 59 -0.12 8.96 11.33
N GLU A 60 -0.15 10.04 12.12
CA GLU A 60 0.94 10.34 13.05
C GLU A 60 1.14 9.25 14.12
N LYS A 61 0.06 8.60 14.57
CA LYS A 61 0.15 7.47 15.50
C LYS A 61 0.79 6.26 14.81
N ILE A 62 0.42 5.99 13.56
CA ILE A 62 0.99 4.90 12.75
C ILE A 62 2.49 5.11 12.56
N GLU A 63 2.92 6.33 12.19
CA GLU A 63 4.35 6.65 12.03
C GLU A 63 5.16 6.35 13.29
N ARG A 64 4.65 6.77 14.45
CA ARG A 64 5.32 6.54 15.75
C ARG A 64 5.30 5.07 16.16
N LEU A 65 4.19 4.38 15.96
CA LEU A 65 3.99 3.01 16.44
C LEU A 65 4.79 1.99 15.63
N TYR A 66 4.88 2.19 14.31
CA TYR A 66 5.58 1.30 13.40
C TYR A 66 7.02 1.75 13.08
N ASP A 67 7.45 2.91 13.57
CA ASP A 67 8.72 3.57 13.25
C ASP A 67 8.96 3.70 11.73
N ILE A 68 7.98 4.28 11.04
CA ILE A 68 7.99 4.49 9.59
C ILE A 68 7.78 5.96 9.23
N LYS A 69 8.01 6.33 7.96
CA LYS A 69 7.63 7.64 7.41
C LYS A 69 6.43 7.49 6.47
N VAL A 70 5.31 8.10 6.80
CA VAL A 70 4.08 8.01 5.99
C VAL A 70 4.02 9.21 5.04
N GLU A 71 4.65 9.03 3.87
CA GLU A 71 4.70 10.01 2.79
C GLU A 71 4.39 9.34 1.44
N GLY A 72 4.30 10.12 0.36
CA GLY A 72 4.11 9.59 -1.00
C GLY A 72 2.83 8.76 -1.15
N GLN A 73 2.90 7.69 -1.92
CA GLN A 73 1.77 6.81 -2.20
C GLN A 73 1.27 6.07 -0.95
N LEU A 74 2.17 5.75 -0.01
CA LEU A 74 1.78 5.11 1.26
C LEU A 74 0.82 5.99 2.06
N LYS A 75 1.04 7.30 2.09
CA LYS A 75 0.13 8.23 2.77
C LYS A 75 -1.27 8.19 2.17
N TYR A 76 -1.37 8.27 0.83
CA TYR A 76 -2.66 8.23 0.16
C TYR A 76 -3.35 6.88 0.34
N PHE A 77 -2.62 5.78 0.21
CA PHE A 77 -3.12 4.44 0.47
C PHE A 77 -3.73 4.34 1.88
N LEU A 78 -2.98 4.74 2.92
CA LEU A 78 -3.47 4.68 4.30
C LEU A 78 -4.67 5.60 4.53
N MET A 79 -4.66 6.82 4.00
CA MET A 79 -5.73 7.80 4.22
C MET A 79 -7.04 7.45 3.50
N GLU A 80 -6.97 6.87 2.30
CA GLU A 80 -8.16 6.58 1.49
C GLU A 80 -8.71 5.18 1.78
N ILE A 81 -7.83 4.17 1.84
CA ILE A 81 -8.25 2.75 1.88
C ILE A 81 -7.52 1.93 2.94
N GLY A 82 -6.75 2.54 3.83
CA GLY A 82 -5.86 1.83 4.77
C GLY A 82 -6.55 0.87 5.77
N ARG A 83 -7.87 0.95 5.91
CA ARG A 83 -8.69 0.03 6.72
C ARG A 83 -9.51 -0.93 5.88
N CYS A 84 -10.05 -0.43 4.77
CA CYS A 84 -10.89 -1.18 3.85
C CYS A 84 -10.93 -0.53 2.46
N ASP A 85 -10.89 -1.36 1.43
CA ASP A 85 -10.98 -1.00 0.02
C ASP A 85 -12.38 -1.24 -0.60
N GLY A 86 -13.41 -1.37 0.24
CA GLY A 86 -14.75 -1.71 -0.24
C GLY A 86 -14.92 -3.17 -0.64
N GLY A 87 -13.98 -4.07 -0.31
CA GLY A 87 -14.05 -5.50 -0.64
C GLY A 87 -13.48 -5.84 -2.02
N LEU A 88 -12.62 -4.98 -2.58
CA LEU A 88 -12.07 -5.15 -3.93
C LEU A 88 -10.93 -6.18 -3.97
N ILE A 89 -10.06 -6.18 -2.96
CA ILE A 89 -8.84 -7.00 -2.89
C ILE A 89 -8.96 -8.07 -1.81
N GLY A 90 -9.52 -7.70 -0.64
CA GLY A 90 -9.70 -8.60 0.50
C GLY A 90 -8.47 -8.74 1.41
N ASP A 91 -8.66 -9.42 2.55
CA ASP A 91 -7.67 -9.53 3.64
C ASP A 91 -6.60 -10.62 3.45
N SER A 92 -6.81 -11.52 2.49
CA SER A 92 -5.81 -12.52 2.11
C SER A 92 -4.59 -11.88 1.44
N MET A 93 -4.82 -10.82 0.64
CA MET A 93 -3.81 -10.14 -0.14
C MET A 93 -3.22 -8.91 0.56
N ILE A 94 -4.04 -8.16 1.31
CA ILE A 94 -3.63 -6.97 2.08
C ILE A 94 -3.81 -7.23 3.57
N GLN A 95 -2.69 -7.37 4.27
CA GLN A 95 -2.67 -7.82 5.66
C GLN A 95 -3.28 -6.80 6.61
N LEU A 96 -3.30 -5.52 6.22
CA LEU A 96 -3.95 -4.44 6.97
C LEU A 96 -5.46 -4.64 7.10
N TYR A 97 -6.10 -5.41 6.22
CA TYR A 97 -7.56 -5.59 6.22
C TYR A 97 -8.03 -6.77 7.06
N ARG A 98 -7.12 -7.50 7.72
CA ARG A 98 -7.46 -8.67 8.53
C ARG A 98 -8.31 -8.28 9.75
N PRO A 99 -9.60 -8.65 9.81
CA PRO A 99 -10.52 -8.18 10.87
C PRO A 99 -10.22 -8.80 12.23
N THR A 100 -9.59 -9.98 12.22
CA THR A 100 -9.19 -10.72 13.43
C THR A 100 -7.92 -10.17 14.06
N TRP A 101 -7.12 -9.38 13.34
CA TRP A 101 -5.90 -8.80 13.86
C TRP A 101 -6.22 -7.56 14.68
N ARG A 102 -5.48 -7.39 15.77
CA ARG A 102 -5.38 -6.15 16.53
C ARG A 102 -3.98 -5.59 16.32
N VAL A 103 -3.73 -4.45 16.94
CA VAL A 103 -2.45 -3.75 16.89
C VAL A 103 -1.28 -4.68 17.20
N ARG A 104 -1.45 -5.63 18.14
CA ARG A 104 -0.41 -6.59 18.52
C ARG A 104 -0.07 -7.55 17.40
N GLU A 105 -1.06 -8.14 16.73
CA GLU A 105 -0.85 -9.08 15.62
C GLU A 105 -0.19 -8.37 14.45
N HIS A 106 -0.62 -7.14 14.11
CA HIS A 106 0.02 -6.34 13.08
C HIS A 106 1.48 -6.02 13.42
N LEU A 107 1.78 -5.62 14.66
CA LEU A 107 3.15 -5.35 15.09
C LEU A 107 4.01 -6.61 15.05
N LEU A 108 3.50 -7.74 15.53
CA LEU A 108 4.22 -9.01 15.50
C LEU A 108 4.53 -9.44 14.06
N PHE A 109 3.58 -9.25 13.14
CA PHE A 109 3.80 -9.50 11.72
C PHE A 109 4.96 -8.67 11.15
N GLN A 110 5.04 -7.38 11.46
CA GLN A 110 6.18 -6.55 11.04
C GLN A 110 7.48 -7.04 11.69
N VAL A 111 7.48 -7.31 13.00
CA VAL A 111 8.66 -7.80 13.75
C VAL A 111 9.18 -9.13 13.20
N ASN A 112 8.29 -10.04 12.80
CA ASN A 112 8.68 -11.31 12.19
C ASN A 112 9.45 -11.08 10.87
N PHE A 113 8.94 -10.22 9.99
CA PHE A 113 9.64 -9.83 8.78
C PHE A 113 11.00 -9.18 9.08
N PHE A 114 11.03 -8.22 10.01
CA PHE A 114 12.28 -7.56 10.43
C PHE A 114 13.32 -8.57 10.91
N THR A 115 12.91 -9.53 11.73
CA THR A 115 13.79 -10.53 12.32
C THR A 115 14.40 -11.41 11.24
N GLN A 116 13.57 -11.93 10.33
CA GLN A 116 14.04 -12.74 9.20
C GLN A 116 15.05 -11.99 8.32
N MET A 117 14.75 -10.74 7.95
CA MET A 117 15.65 -9.93 7.14
C MET A 117 16.98 -9.61 7.85
N GLN A 118 16.97 -9.46 9.18
CA GLN A 118 18.19 -9.25 9.97
C GLN A 118 19.04 -10.51 10.11
N GLU A 119 18.41 -11.67 10.33
CA GLU A 119 19.09 -12.97 10.42
C GLU A 119 19.84 -13.27 9.12
N GLU A 120 19.22 -12.96 7.98
CA GLU A 120 19.81 -13.11 6.65
C GLU A 120 20.68 -11.93 6.20
N ARG A 121 20.91 -10.95 7.08
CA ARG A 121 21.82 -9.81 6.89
C ARG A 121 21.44 -8.86 5.74
N TYR A 122 20.14 -8.75 5.41
CA TYR A 122 19.62 -7.84 4.38
C TYR A 122 19.47 -6.38 4.85
N TYR A 123 20.42 -5.87 5.64
CA TYR A 123 20.34 -4.53 6.25
C TYR A 123 20.18 -3.40 5.22
N ASP A 124 20.82 -3.52 4.06
CA ASP A 124 20.76 -2.51 2.98
C ASP A 124 19.36 -2.38 2.35
N TYR A 125 18.50 -3.38 2.57
CA TYR A 125 17.13 -3.42 2.08
C TYR A 125 16.12 -2.92 3.14
N MET A 126 16.55 -2.62 4.37
CA MET A 126 15.68 -2.28 5.51
C MET A 126 15.77 -0.81 5.93
N LYS A 127 15.32 0.12 5.08
CA LYS A 127 15.20 1.55 5.44
C LYS A 127 13.80 1.90 5.96
N ARG A 128 13.55 1.60 7.25
CA ARG A 128 12.21 1.67 7.88
C ARG A 128 11.15 0.94 7.05
N PRO A 129 11.32 -0.38 6.81
CA PRO A 129 10.41 -1.10 5.95
C PRO A 129 9.01 -1.20 6.55
N PHE A 130 8.01 -1.19 5.68
CA PHE A 130 6.61 -1.41 6.04
C PHE A 130 6.03 -2.47 5.13
N VAL A 131 5.72 -3.63 5.69
CA VAL A 131 5.10 -4.74 4.96
C VAL A 131 3.59 -4.51 4.89
N PHE A 132 3.01 -4.53 3.69
CA PHE A 132 1.58 -4.32 3.51
C PHE A 132 0.87 -5.54 2.91
N SER A 133 1.62 -6.41 2.23
CA SER A 133 1.08 -7.62 1.61
C SER A 133 1.99 -8.82 1.87
N PHE A 134 1.38 -9.97 2.09
CA PHE A 134 2.06 -11.25 2.28
C PHE A 134 1.28 -12.37 1.60
N LEU A 135 1.83 -12.87 0.49
CA LEU A 135 1.15 -13.80 -0.41
C LEU A 135 1.76 -15.20 -0.29
N GLY A 136 0.92 -16.24 -0.43
CA GLY A 136 1.37 -17.63 -0.42
C GLY A 136 2.20 -18.01 0.81
N GLU A 137 1.98 -17.34 1.94
CA GLU A 137 2.67 -17.54 3.23
C GLU A 137 4.20 -17.39 3.20
N THR A 138 4.76 -16.86 2.12
CA THR A 138 6.21 -16.82 1.91
C THR A 138 6.69 -15.58 1.15
N GLN A 139 5.79 -14.87 0.47
CA GLN A 139 6.10 -13.74 -0.40
C GLN A 139 5.75 -12.43 0.30
N TYR A 140 6.75 -11.74 0.87
CA TYR A 140 6.58 -10.44 1.50
C TYR A 140 6.69 -9.30 0.49
N TYR A 141 5.71 -8.39 0.49
CA TYR A 141 5.75 -7.15 -0.28
C TYR A 141 5.73 -5.95 0.67
N TYR A 142 6.73 -5.08 0.51
CA TYR A 142 6.99 -4.01 1.46
C TYR A 142 7.54 -2.75 0.78
N LEU A 143 7.45 -1.63 1.51
CA LEU A 143 8.01 -0.34 1.12
C LEU A 143 9.19 0.01 2.01
N ARG A 144 10.16 0.76 1.48
CA ARG A 144 11.27 1.33 2.27
C ARG A 144 10.97 2.80 2.56
N THR A 145 10.29 3.06 3.67
CA THR A 145 9.63 4.35 3.91
C THR A 145 10.61 5.51 4.10
N ASP A 146 11.83 5.24 4.57
CA ASP A 146 12.90 6.25 4.72
C ASP A 146 13.92 6.19 3.56
N SER A 147 13.40 6.17 2.33
CA SER A 147 14.22 6.11 1.12
C SER A 147 13.72 7.06 0.03
N PHE A 148 14.56 7.32 -0.96
CA PHE A 148 14.19 8.10 -2.15
C PHE A 148 13.21 7.34 -3.05
N ASP A 149 13.23 6.01 -3.01
CA ASP A 149 12.34 5.11 -3.74
C ASP A 149 11.20 4.57 -2.86
N ARG A 150 10.70 5.39 -1.93
CA ARG A 150 9.67 5.01 -0.95
C ARG A 150 8.35 4.50 -1.53
N ASP A 151 8.04 4.88 -2.77
CA ASP A 151 6.83 4.43 -3.46
C ASP A 151 7.04 3.08 -4.17
N VAL A 152 8.29 2.61 -4.30
CA VAL A 152 8.61 1.35 -4.96
C VAL A 152 8.30 0.17 -4.06
N VAL A 153 7.61 -0.82 -4.62
CA VAL A 153 7.35 -2.09 -3.95
C VAL A 153 8.55 -3.02 -4.07
N TRP A 154 9.05 -3.47 -2.93
CA TRP A 154 10.07 -4.49 -2.81
C TRP A 154 9.45 -5.83 -2.50
N HIS A 155 10.09 -6.89 -2.97
CA HIS A 155 9.68 -8.27 -2.77
C HIS A 155 10.78 -9.03 -2.02
N PHE A 156 10.38 -9.79 -1.01
CA PHE A 156 11.24 -10.75 -0.31
C PHE A 156 10.54 -12.10 -0.24
N ASP A 157 11.15 -13.12 -0.85
CA ASP A 157 10.70 -14.50 -0.76
C ASP A 157 11.44 -15.20 0.39
N SER A 158 10.71 -15.55 1.44
CA SER A 158 11.29 -16.22 2.62
C SER A 158 11.67 -17.68 2.39
N ASN A 159 11.24 -18.30 1.27
CA ASN A 159 11.67 -19.66 0.92
C ASN A 159 13.04 -19.66 0.23
N THR A 160 13.21 -18.77 -0.75
CA THR A 160 14.43 -18.72 -1.56
C THR A 160 15.46 -17.74 -1.01
N LEU A 161 15.07 -16.91 -0.04
CA LEU A 161 15.87 -15.84 0.54
C LEU A 161 16.35 -14.88 -0.55
N VAL A 162 15.44 -14.46 -1.42
CA VAL A 162 15.73 -13.50 -2.49
C VAL A 162 14.99 -12.21 -2.21
N VAL A 163 15.73 -11.10 -2.23
CA VAL A 163 15.18 -9.74 -2.16
C VAL A 163 15.35 -9.07 -3.51
N GLU A 164 14.26 -8.57 -4.07
CA GLU A 164 14.28 -7.91 -5.37
C GLU A 164 13.36 -6.69 -5.44
N ARG A 165 13.69 -5.81 -6.39
CA ARG A 165 12.84 -4.68 -6.73
C ARG A 165 11.83 -5.12 -7.78
N THR A 166 10.54 -5.00 -7.49
CA THR A 166 9.47 -5.55 -8.36
C THR A 166 9.27 -4.79 -9.68
N GLY A 167 9.72 -3.54 -9.74
CA GLY A 167 9.42 -2.63 -10.86
C GLY A 167 8.09 -1.88 -10.72
N TRP A 168 7.24 -2.25 -9.75
CA TRP A 168 6.00 -1.58 -9.43
C TRP A 168 6.20 -0.46 -8.39
N ASP A 169 5.37 0.57 -8.49
CA ASP A 169 5.07 1.42 -7.35
C ASP A 169 3.86 0.88 -6.58
N LEU A 170 3.57 1.43 -5.40
CA LEU A 170 2.48 0.94 -4.54
C LEU A 170 1.14 0.97 -5.29
N ALA A 171 0.83 2.06 -5.98
CA ALA A 171 -0.42 2.22 -6.72
C ALA A 171 -0.57 1.16 -7.83
N GLY A 172 0.46 0.95 -8.65
CA GLY A 172 0.44 -0.07 -9.69
C GLY A 172 0.36 -1.49 -9.14
N PHE A 173 0.97 -1.76 -7.99
CA PHE A 173 0.84 -3.05 -7.33
C PHE A 173 -0.57 -3.27 -6.76
N ILE A 174 -1.17 -2.26 -6.14
CA ILE A 174 -2.57 -2.33 -5.67
C ILE A 174 -3.54 -2.52 -6.84
N GLU A 175 -3.32 -1.85 -7.98
CA GLU A 175 -4.07 -2.08 -9.22
C GLU A 175 -3.93 -3.53 -9.71
N TYR A 176 -2.70 -4.06 -9.73
CA TYR A 176 -2.45 -5.45 -10.07
C TYR A 176 -3.22 -6.41 -9.16
N LEU A 177 -3.22 -6.19 -7.84
CA LEU A 177 -3.96 -7.00 -6.88
C LEU A 177 -5.48 -6.89 -7.10
N ALA A 178 -6.00 -5.71 -7.39
CA ALA A 178 -7.44 -5.54 -7.66
C ALA A 178 -7.89 -6.25 -8.94
N LEU A 179 -7.02 -6.33 -9.95
CA LEU A 179 -7.33 -7.00 -11.23
C LEU A 179 -7.16 -8.52 -11.19
N ASN A 180 -6.29 -9.03 -10.31
CA ASN A 180 -5.91 -10.44 -10.27
C ASN A 180 -6.23 -11.12 -8.93
N GLY A 181 -6.84 -10.40 -8.00
CA GLY A 181 -7.19 -10.91 -6.67
C GLY A 181 -8.35 -11.90 -6.71
N ASP A 182 -8.31 -12.88 -5.83
CA ASP A 182 -9.38 -13.86 -5.65
C ASP A 182 -10.54 -13.32 -4.77
N ALA A 183 -10.76 -12.00 -4.81
CA ALA A 183 -11.76 -11.36 -3.95
C ALA A 183 -13.13 -12.00 -4.19
N VAL A 184 -13.68 -12.58 -3.12
CA VAL A 184 -15.03 -13.13 -3.15
C VAL A 184 -16.00 -11.95 -3.05
N PRO A 185 -16.88 -11.74 -4.04
CA PRO A 185 -17.89 -10.70 -3.97
C PRO A 185 -18.68 -10.81 -2.65
N ASP A 186 -18.93 -9.68 -2.00
CA ASP A 186 -19.70 -9.52 -0.75
C ASP A 186 -18.98 -9.89 0.57
N VAL A 187 -17.68 -10.26 0.57
CA VAL A 187 -16.91 -10.38 1.82
C VAL A 187 -16.21 -9.06 2.14
N PHE A 188 -16.81 -8.30 3.05
CA PHE A 188 -16.26 -7.02 3.50
C PHE A 188 -15.14 -7.23 4.53
N ALA A 189 -13.90 -7.08 4.08
CA ALA A 189 -12.72 -7.14 4.94
C ALA A 189 -12.37 -5.73 5.46
N GLN A 190 -12.44 -5.54 6.79
CA GLN A 190 -12.03 -4.30 7.44
C GLN A 190 -11.09 -4.60 8.60
N GLY A 191 -9.88 -4.07 8.52
CA GLY A 191 -8.90 -4.11 9.60
C GLY A 191 -8.62 -2.72 10.16
N ASP A 192 -7.88 -2.68 11.25
CA ASP A 192 -7.42 -1.42 11.85
C ASP A 192 -6.11 -1.67 12.61
N ILE A 193 -5.03 -1.11 12.08
CA ILE A 193 -3.68 -1.30 12.61
C ILE A 193 -3.42 -0.52 13.91
N LEU A 194 -4.37 0.30 14.37
CA LEU A 194 -4.35 1.01 15.64
C LEU A 194 -5.32 0.44 16.67
N LYS A 195 -6.13 -0.56 16.30
CA LYS A 195 -7.14 -1.13 17.19
C LYS A 195 -6.52 -2.00 18.28
N ILE A 196 -6.71 -1.59 19.52
CA ILE A 196 -6.26 -2.29 20.74
C ILE A 196 -7.13 -3.52 21.01
#